data_AF-A0A8S9PU00-F1
#
_entry.id   AF-A0A8S9PU00-F1
#
_cell.length_a   1.000
_cell.length_b   1.000
_cell.length_c   1.000
_cell.angle_alpha   90.00
_cell.angle_beta   90.00
_cell.angle_gamma   90.00
#
_symmetry.space_group_name_H-M   'P 1'
#
loop_
_entity.id
_entity.type
_entity.pdbx_description
1 polymer ?
#
loop_
_entity_poly.entity_id
_entity_poly.type
_entity_poly.pdbx_seq_one_letter_code
_entity_poly.pdbx_strand_id
1 'polypeptide(L)'
;MAPVYMAFLRFMGDENEAKKFSYSLEVGAHGRKLTWQGIPRSIRDSHRKVRDSQDGLIIPRNLALYFSGGDRQELKLRVTGRIWKEE
;
A
#
# COMPACT_ATOMS: atom_id res chain seq x y z
N MET A 1 -9.97 -14.32 -10.77
CA MET A 1 -9.90 -13.12 -9.91
C MET A 1 -9.46 -11.95 -10.79
N ALA A 2 -10.14 -10.80 -10.74
CA ALA A 2 -9.74 -9.64 -11.54
C ALA A 2 -8.34 -9.15 -11.10
N PRO A 3 -7.52 -8.61 -12.01
CA PRO A 3 -6.19 -8.10 -11.66
C PRO A 3 -6.32 -6.92 -10.68
N VAL A 4 -5.49 -6.96 -9.64
CA VAL A 4 -5.34 -5.89 -8.65
C VAL A 4 -3.88 -5.50 -8.55
N TYR A 5 -3.63 -4.25 -8.19
CA TYR A 5 -2.33 -3.79 -7.75
C TYR A 5 -2.29 -3.77 -6.23
N MET A 6 -1.11 -3.92 -5.65
CA MET A 6 -0.92 -3.85 -4.21
C MET A 6 0.29 -2.99 -3.90
N ALA A 7 0.17 -2.12 -2.90
CA ALA A 7 1.27 -1.38 -2.31
C ALA A 7 1.30 -1.65 -0.80
N PHE A 8 2.48 -1.91 -0.25
CA PHE A 8 2.68 -2.16 1.18
C PHE A 8 4.09 -1.74 1.57
N LEU A 9 4.31 -1.55 2.87
CA LEU A 9 5.61 -1.23 3.43
C LEU A 9 6.14 -2.41 4.24
N ARG A 10 7.45 -2.65 4.14
CA ARG A 10 8.15 -3.59 5.01
C ARG A 10 9.23 -2.89 5.83
N PHE A 11 9.31 -3.26 7.09
CA PHE A 11 10.30 -2.78 8.04
C PHE A 11 11.58 -3.62 7.94
N MET A 12 12.72 -2.95 7.85
CA MET A 12 14.05 -3.57 7.80
C MET A 12 14.52 -3.96 9.20
N GLY A 13 13.88 -4.98 9.79
CA GLY A 13 14.19 -5.46 11.14
C GLY A 13 13.27 -6.60 11.53
N ASP A 14 13.17 -6.91 12.82
CA ASP A 14 12.25 -7.94 13.29
C ASP A 14 10.81 -7.42 13.54
N GLU A 15 9.91 -8.34 13.91
CA GLU A 15 8.50 -8.01 14.14
C GLU A 15 8.29 -7.12 15.39
N ASN A 16 9.10 -7.29 16.43
CA ASN A 16 8.98 -6.51 17.67
C ASN A 16 9.41 -5.06 17.46
N GLU A 17 10.42 -4.83 16.63
CA GLU A 17 10.81 -3.49 16.21
C GLU A 17 9.78 -2.87 15.26
N ALA A 18 9.26 -3.66 14.31
CA ALA A 18 8.29 -3.19 13.34
C ALA A 18 7.01 -2.66 13.99
N LYS A 19 6.56 -3.30 15.08
CA LYS A 19 5.40 -2.89 15.90
C LYS A 19 5.53 -1.50 16.54
N LYS A 20 6.74 -0.94 16.60
CA LYS A 20 6.98 0.42 17.10
C LYS A 20 6.68 1.49 16.04
N PHE A 21 6.34 1.10 14.82
CA PHE A 21 6.07 2.01 13.73
C PHE A 21 4.69 1.77 13.15
N SER A 22 4.10 2.85 12.66
CA SER A 22 2.91 2.83 11.82
C SER A 22 3.20 3.52 10.50
N TYR A 23 2.45 3.13 9.48
CA TYR A 23 2.51 3.78 8.18
C TYR A 23 1.11 3.95 7.60
N SER A 24 0.96 4.94 6.74
CA SER A 24 -0.18 5.08 5.85
C SER A 24 0.28 5.16 4.39
N LEU A 25 -0.50 4.56 3.50
CA LEU A 25 -0.36 4.68 2.05
C LEU A 25 -1.66 5.20 1.47
N GLU A 26 -1.57 6.08 0.49
CA GLU A 26 -2.70 6.69 -0.17
C GLU A 26 -2.49 6.75 -1.68
N VAL A 27 -3.58 6.51 -2.41
CA VAL A 27 -3.71 6.86 -3.83
C VAL A 27 -4.97 7.69 -4.01
N GLY A 28 -4.92 8.73 -4.84
CA GLY A 28 -6.07 9.61 -4.99
C GLY A 28 -5.97 10.53 -6.20
N ALA A 29 -7.14 10.94 -6.70
CA ALA A 29 -7.32 11.91 -7.76
C ALA A 29 -8.76 12.46 -7.72
N HIS A 30 -8.97 13.68 -8.23
CA HIS A 30 -10.30 14.31 -8.36
C HIS A 30 -11.15 14.27 -7.07
N GLY A 31 -10.52 14.57 -5.92
CA GLY A 31 -11.21 14.61 -4.62
C GLY A 31 -11.58 13.23 -4.04
N ARG A 32 -11.20 12.12 -4.69
CA ARG A 32 -11.36 10.75 -4.17
C ARG A 32 -10.00 10.15 -3.83
N LYS A 33 -9.96 9.33 -2.80
CA LYS A 33 -8.75 8.63 -2.37
C LYS A 33 -9.05 7.28 -1.74
N LEU A 34 -8.10 6.36 -1.84
CA LEU A 34 -8.03 5.14 -1.04
C LEU A 34 -6.85 5.27 -0.11
N THR A 35 -7.06 4.99 1.17
CA THR A 35 -6.02 5.05 2.20
C THR A 35 -5.95 3.70 2.91
N TRP A 36 -4.74 3.21 3.11
CA TRP A 36 -4.43 2.05 3.96
C TRP A 36 -3.55 2.52 5.11
N GLN A 37 -3.78 2.01 6.31
CA GLN A 37 -2.95 2.28 7.48
C GLN A 37 -2.72 0.99 8.25
N GLY A 38 -1.51 0.81 8.77
CA GLY A 38 -1.18 -0.34 9.59
C GLY A 38 0.26 -0.31 10.10
N ILE A 39 0.67 -1.43 10.70
CA ILE A 39 2.03 -1.69 11.14
C ILE A 39 2.80 -2.32 9.97
N PRO A 40 4.02 -1.87 9.64
CA PRO A 40 4.78 -2.49 8.57
C PRO A 40 5.17 -3.92 8.94
N ARG A 41 5.11 -4.84 7.98
CA ARG A 41 5.61 -6.22 8.18
C ARG A 41 7.12 -6.24 8.24
N SER A 42 7.71 -7.10 9.06
CA SER A 42 9.16 -7.35 9.02
C SER A 42 9.60 -7.83 7.64
N ILE A 43 10.79 -7.44 7.18
CA ILE A 43 11.39 -8.01 5.96
C ILE A 43 11.68 -9.51 6.07
N ARG A 44 11.75 -10.04 7.31
CA ARG A 44 11.90 -11.48 7.57
C ARG A 44 10.64 -12.25 7.18
N ASP A 45 9.48 -11.59 7.09
CA ASP A 45 8.29 -12.15 6.47
C ASP A 45 8.39 -12.14 4.94
N SER A 46 8.00 -13.26 4.31
CA SER A 46 7.92 -13.35 2.86
C SER A 46 6.85 -12.40 2.31
N HIS A 47 7.18 -11.69 1.24
CA HIS A 47 6.21 -10.87 0.50
C HIS A 47 4.99 -11.68 0.01
N ARG A 48 5.14 -13.01 -0.14
CA ARG A 48 4.00 -13.89 -0.47
C ARG A 48 2.96 -13.93 0.64
N LYS A 49 3.39 -13.97 1.91
CA LYS A 49 2.46 -13.92 3.06
C LYS A 49 1.65 -12.62 3.04
N VAL A 50 2.32 -11.49 2.83
CA VAL A 50 1.67 -10.16 2.73
C VAL A 50 0.62 -10.13 1.61
N ARG A 51 0.97 -10.65 0.43
CA ARG A 51 0.07 -10.77 -0.71
C ARG A 51 -1.13 -11.67 -0.40
N ASP A 52 -0.88 -12.86 0.14
CA ASP A 52 -1.89 -13.90 0.33
C ASP A 52 -2.86 -13.54 1.47
N SER A 53 -2.38 -12.80 2.48
CA SER A 53 -3.22 -12.26 3.57
C SER A 53 -3.86 -10.91 3.25
N GLN A 54 -3.66 -10.37 2.05
CA GLN A 54 -4.21 -9.08 1.64
C GLN A 54 -3.81 -7.90 2.57
N ASP A 55 -2.61 -7.97 3.14
CA ASP A 55 -2.12 -7.04 4.16
C ASP A 55 -1.41 -5.83 3.53
N GLY A 56 -2.18 -4.97 2.86
CA GLY A 56 -1.67 -3.80 2.18
C GLY A 56 -2.76 -3.04 1.44
N LEU A 57 -2.37 -1.91 0.83
CA LEU A 57 -3.25 -1.13 -0.02
C LEU A 57 -3.54 -1.88 -1.31
N ILE A 58 -4.74 -2.47 -1.41
CA ILE A 58 -5.23 -3.16 -2.62
C ILE A 58 -5.98 -2.18 -3.51
N ILE A 59 -5.58 -2.13 -4.77
CA ILE A 59 -6.10 -1.17 -5.75
C ILE A 59 -6.61 -1.96 -6.96
N PRO A 60 -7.93 -2.12 -7.10
CA PRO A 60 -8.54 -2.67 -8.30
C PRO A 60 -8.06 -1.95 -9.57
N ARG A 61 -7.84 -2.70 -10.67
CA ARG A 61 -7.30 -2.13 -11.91
C ARG A 61 -8.06 -0.91 -12.42
N ASN A 62 -9.39 -0.93 -12.35
CA ASN A 62 -10.23 0.20 -12.75
C ASN A 62 -9.98 1.46 -11.91
N LEU A 63 -9.78 1.31 -10.59
CA LEU A 63 -9.42 2.41 -9.70
C LEU A 63 -7.99 2.89 -9.92
N ALA A 64 -7.05 1.98 -10.18
CA ALA A 64 -5.67 2.36 -10.50
C ALA A 64 -5.59 3.21 -11.78
N LEU A 65 -6.36 2.85 -12.82
CA LEU A 65 -6.45 3.64 -14.04
C LEU A 65 -7.19 4.98 -13.82
N TYR A 66 -8.23 5.00 -12.98
CA TYR A 66 -8.90 6.25 -12.59
C TYR A 66 -7.95 7.22 -11.87
N PHE A 67 -7.15 6.72 -10.92
CA PHE A 67 -6.19 7.54 -10.17
C PHE A 67 -4.94 7.92 -10.97
N SER A 68 -4.67 7.27 -12.10
CA SER A 68 -3.51 7.58 -12.94
C SER A 68 -3.66 8.87 -13.75
N GLY A 69 -4.85 9.48 -13.81
CA GLY A 69 -5.07 10.77 -14.46
C GLY A 69 -4.71 10.77 -15.95
N GLY A 70 -5.64 10.35 -16.82
CA GLY A 70 -5.46 10.29 -18.27
C GLY A 70 -6.53 9.44 -18.95
N ASP A 71 -6.24 8.99 -20.17
CA ASP A 71 -7.09 8.22 -21.09
C ASP A 71 -7.27 6.74 -20.69
N ARG A 72 -6.87 6.40 -19.45
CA ARG A 72 -6.94 5.04 -18.87
C ARG A 72 -6.13 3.98 -19.65
N GLN A 73 -5.18 4.40 -20.47
CA GLN A 73 -4.30 3.51 -21.23
C GLN A 73 -2.96 3.28 -20.52
N GLU A 74 -2.43 4.29 -19.83
CA GLU A 74 -1.17 4.21 -19.08
C GLU A 74 -1.39 4.18 -17.57
N LEU A 75 -0.61 3.35 -16.86
CA LEU A 75 -0.61 3.26 -15.40
C LEU A 75 0.44 4.24 -14.83
N LYS A 76 0.00 5.43 -14.44
CA LYS A 76 0.83 6.48 -13.81
C LYS A 76 0.37 6.74 -12.37
N LEU A 77 0.33 5.69 -11.58
CA LEU A 77 -0.19 5.73 -10.22
C LEU A 77 0.84 6.36 -9.27
N ARG A 78 0.47 7.46 -8.61
CA ARG A 78 1.25 8.03 -7.51
C ARG A 78 0.73 7.50 -6.18
N VAL A 79 1.58 6.78 -5.47
CA VAL A 79 1.35 6.39 -4.07
C VAL A 79 2.07 7.38 -3.17
N THR A 80 1.35 7.98 -2.23
CA THR A 80 1.93 8.82 -1.17
C THR A 80 1.75 8.12 0.17
N GLY A 81 2.53 8.51 1.17
CA GLY A 81 2.42 7.89 2.47
C GLY A 81 3.18 8.62 3.54
N ARG A 82 2.92 8.24 4.79
CA ARG A 82 3.63 8.71 5.98
C ARG A 82 4.08 7.50 6.78
N ILE A 83 5.22 7.63 7.44
CA ILE A 83 5.73 6.65 8.43
C ILE A 83 5.97 7.43 9.72
N TRP A 84 5.61 6.86 10.86
CA TRP A 84 5.89 7.44 12.16
C TRP A 84 6.12 6.34 13.19
N LYS A 85 6.82 6.70 14.27
CA LYS A 85 7.03 5.83 15.42
C LYS A 85 5.87 6.07 16.40
N GLU A 86 5.29 5.00 16.92
CA GLU A 86 4.31 5.07 18.00
C GLU A 86 5.04 5.38 19.33
N GLU A 87 4.42 6.21 20.18
CA GLU A 87 4.95 6.61 21.49
C GLU A 87 4.87 5.48 22.53
#